data_AF-A0AAX2LNU6-F1
#
_entry.id   AF-A0AAX2LNU6-F1
#
_cell.length_a   1.000
_cell.length_b   1.000
_cell.length_c   1.000
_cell.angle_alpha   90.00
_cell.angle_beta   90.00
_cell.angle_gamma   90.00
#
_symmetry.space_group_name_H-M   'P 1'
#
loop_
_entity.id
_entity.type
_entity.pdbx_description
1 polymer ?
#
loop_
_entity_poly.entity_id
_entity_poly.type
_entity_poly.pdbx_seq_one_letter_code
_entity_poly.pdbx_strand_id
1 'polypeptide(L)'
;MSIKKSAIVLLLVIGVVIGWLTLGGTHAILEKTSSTEFCVSCHTMETPYKEYQGSVHFTNAKGIRAECADCHIPTDTIDYLITKIRASKDIYHEFITKKISTDEKYEAHRAEMAETVWAQLKANDSVTCRSCHSEDAMETYDQTPEAQKMHQYGIENNQTCIDCHKGVAHILPEVKMDSQALAHLVDEAKLTPATAKEVFTMQATPIGELGTINPATKLAVMSDKDGKRTVSLTAYQMQGAEQVLYMGQGKRAVVAILTEAGQNALTTGEYTEDDYGNKWRSVELQGDIETPVLAKIDSLWSYAEQLDNVYCSTCHAKIPSEHFTVNAWPAVAKSMGDRTSISKEDLEILTKFFQYNAKDAAQ
;
A
#
# COMPACT_ATOMS: atom_id res chain seq x y z
N MET A 1 74.65 10.32 16.71
CA MET A 1 74.35 10.34 15.27
C MET A 1 73.47 11.57 15.01
N SER A 2 74.04 12.67 14.51
CA SER A 2 73.27 13.90 14.25
C SER A 2 72.56 13.74 12.92
N ILE A 3 71.24 13.54 12.94
CA ILE A 3 70.44 13.47 11.70
C ILE A 3 70.58 14.84 11.01
N LYS A 4 71.08 14.84 9.76
CA LYS A 4 71.23 16.07 8.98
C LYS A 4 69.84 16.67 8.75
N LYS A 5 69.68 17.98 8.97
CA LYS A 5 68.40 18.70 8.75
C LYS A 5 67.82 18.42 7.35
N SER A 6 68.66 18.23 6.34
CA SER A 6 68.26 17.84 4.98
C SER A 6 67.63 16.44 4.89
N ALA A 7 68.06 15.49 5.70
CA ALA A 7 67.46 14.15 5.75
C ALA A 7 66.08 14.17 6.42
N ILE A 8 65.89 15.03 7.42
CA ILE A 8 64.57 15.24 8.07
C ILE A 8 63.59 15.88 7.07
N VAL A 9 64.03 16.91 6.33
CA VAL A 9 63.22 17.56 5.29
C VAL A 9 62.86 16.57 4.18
N LEU A 10 63.81 15.75 3.73
CA LEU A 10 63.55 14.72 2.70
C LEU A 10 62.50 13.70 3.17
N LEU A 11 62.62 13.20 4.41
CA LEU A 11 61.65 12.25 4.97
C LEU A 11 60.25 12.87 5.12
N LEU A 12 60.16 14.15 5.49
CA LEU A 12 58.89 14.88 5.55
C LEU A 12 58.26 15.02 4.16
N VAL A 13 59.05 15.38 3.13
CA VAL A 13 58.55 15.49 1.75
C VAL A 13 58.06 14.14 1.24
N ILE A 14 58.81 13.06 1.49
CA ILE A 14 58.38 11.70 1.12
C ILE A 14 57.08 11.33 1.84
N GLY A 15 56.97 11.62 3.14
CA GLY A 15 55.75 11.37 3.91
C GLY A 15 54.54 12.12 3.37
N VAL A 16 54.70 13.38 2.98
CA VAL A 16 53.64 14.20 2.36
C VAL A 16 53.24 13.63 0.99
N VAL A 17 54.20 13.24 0.15
CA VAL A 17 53.91 12.66 -1.17
C VAL A 17 53.17 11.33 -1.03
N ILE A 18 53.61 10.45 -0.12
CA ILE A 18 52.93 9.18 0.15
C ILE A 18 51.51 9.45 0.66
N GLY A 19 51.35 10.35 1.64
CA GLY A 19 50.04 10.70 2.20
C GLY A 19 49.09 11.29 1.15
N TRP A 20 49.59 12.14 0.25
CA TRP A 20 48.79 12.72 -0.82
C TRP A 20 48.36 11.66 -1.84
N LEU A 21 49.27 10.76 -2.25
CA LEU A 21 48.95 9.68 -3.18
C LEU A 21 47.96 8.68 -2.60
N THR A 22 48.10 8.33 -1.32
CA THR A 22 47.17 7.38 -0.67
C THR A 22 45.79 8.01 -0.50
N LEU A 23 45.69 9.20 0.11
CA LEU A 23 44.40 9.86 0.34
C LEU A 23 43.72 10.25 -0.98
N GLY A 24 44.47 10.84 -1.91
CA GLY A 24 43.96 11.20 -3.23
C GLY A 24 43.54 9.98 -4.05
N GLY A 25 44.35 8.92 -4.04
CA GLY A 25 44.01 7.66 -4.70
C GLY A 25 42.77 6.99 -4.11
N THR A 26 42.65 6.94 -2.78
CA THR A 26 41.46 6.40 -2.11
C THR A 26 40.21 7.21 -2.45
N HIS A 27 40.30 8.55 -2.43
CA HIS A 27 39.16 9.41 -2.78
C HIS A 27 38.70 9.18 -4.22
N ALA A 28 39.62 9.14 -5.19
CA ALA A 28 39.30 8.89 -6.59
C ALA A 28 38.62 7.52 -6.82
N ILE A 29 39.05 6.48 -6.10
CA ILE A 29 38.42 5.16 -6.16
C ILE A 29 37.01 5.20 -5.57
N LEU A 30 36.84 5.86 -4.43
CA LEU A 30 35.53 6.02 -3.79
C LEU A 30 34.54 6.77 -4.69
N GLU A 31 34.99 7.86 -5.32
CA GLU A 31 34.21 8.62 -6.28
C GLU A 31 33.83 7.76 -7.50
N LYS A 32 34.81 7.07 -8.12
CA LYS A 32 34.53 6.22 -9.29
C LYS A 32 33.55 5.10 -8.98
N THR A 33 33.66 4.48 -7.81
CA THR A 33 32.72 3.44 -7.33
C THR A 33 31.36 3.99 -6.88
N SER A 34 31.15 5.31 -6.95
CA SER A 34 29.85 5.96 -6.74
C SER A 34 29.17 6.33 -8.07
N SER A 35 29.86 6.20 -9.20
CA SER A 35 29.27 6.55 -10.49
C SER A 35 28.18 5.57 -10.91
N THR A 36 27.14 6.07 -11.57
CA THR A 36 26.10 5.24 -12.20
C THR A 36 26.70 4.19 -13.13
N GLU A 37 27.75 4.54 -13.89
CA GLU A 37 28.50 3.61 -14.75
C GLU A 37 29.04 2.41 -13.97
N PHE A 38 29.56 2.62 -12.75
CA PHE A 38 30.01 1.53 -11.89
C PHE A 38 28.84 0.72 -11.35
N CYS A 39 27.79 1.39 -10.86
CA CYS A 39 26.60 0.72 -10.33
C CYS A 39 25.98 -0.23 -11.35
N VAL A 40 25.84 0.19 -12.62
CA VAL A 40 25.24 -0.64 -13.69
C VAL A 40 26.23 -1.58 -14.38
N SER A 41 27.46 -1.70 -13.88
CA SER A 41 28.46 -2.60 -14.46
C SER A 41 28.18 -4.09 -14.19
N CYS A 42 27.30 -4.39 -13.24
CA CYS A 42 26.82 -5.74 -12.94
C CYS A 42 25.51 -6.03 -13.69
N HIS A 43 25.38 -7.23 -14.24
CA HIS A 43 24.18 -7.65 -14.98
C HIS A 43 22.89 -7.60 -14.12
N THR A 44 23.00 -7.87 -12.82
CA THR A 44 21.88 -7.81 -11.87
C THR A 44 21.32 -6.40 -11.65
N MET A 45 22.05 -5.37 -12.09
CA MET A 45 21.61 -3.97 -12.01
C MET A 45 20.86 -3.50 -13.25
N GLU A 46 20.68 -4.36 -14.26
CA GLU A 46 19.91 -4.03 -15.47
C GLU A 46 18.43 -3.76 -15.15
N THR A 47 17.81 -4.58 -14.30
CA THR A 47 16.41 -4.42 -13.87
C THR A 47 16.16 -3.10 -13.14
N PRO A 48 16.85 -2.78 -12.03
CA PRO A 48 16.64 -1.50 -11.35
C PRO A 48 17.02 -0.30 -12.23
N TYR A 49 17.98 -0.44 -13.15
CA TYR A 49 18.32 0.62 -14.09
C TYR A 49 17.17 0.92 -15.08
N LYS A 50 16.53 -0.11 -15.66
CA LYS A 50 15.36 0.07 -16.53
C LYS A 50 14.19 0.73 -15.81
N GLU A 51 13.96 0.35 -14.55
CA GLU A 51 12.91 0.97 -13.73
C GLU A 51 13.21 2.45 -13.46
N TYR A 52 14.46 2.75 -13.09
CA TYR A 52 14.93 4.12 -12.90
C TYR A 52 14.77 4.97 -14.16
N GLN A 53 15.05 4.41 -15.34
CA GLN A 53 14.85 5.09 -16.63
C GLN A 53 13.39 5.49 -16.88
N GLY A 54 12.43 4.74 -16.32
CA GLY A 54 11.00 5.06 -16.38
C GLY A 54 10.55 6.12 -15.37
N SER A 55 11.42 6.56 -14.46
CA SER A 55 11.08 7.47 -13.38
C SER A 55 11.26 8.95 -13.73
N VAL A 56 10.56 9.82 -12.99
CA VAL A 56 10.73 11.28 -13.07
C VAL A 56 12.14 11.75 -12.67
N HIS A 57 12.90 10.93 -11.94
CA HIS A 57 14.26 11.25 -11.54
C HIS A 57 15.29 11.00 -12.65
N PHE A 58 14.93 10.23 -13.69
CA PHE A 58 15.75 10.05 -14.89
C PHE A 58 15.43 11.08 -15.97
N THR A 59 14.14 11.36 -16.20
CA THR A 59 13.66 12.29 -17.22
C THR A 59 12.46 13.10 -16.72
N ASN A 60 12.59 14.43 -16.75
CA ASN A 60 11.53 15.35 -16.35
C ASN A 60 11.59 16.65 -17.16
N ALA A 61 10.52 17.44 -17.08
CA ALA A 61 10.39 18.72 -17.77
C ALA A 61 11.37 19.81 -17.29
N LYS A 62 12.03 19.61 -16.14
CA LYS A 62 13.01 20.55 -15.57
C LYS A 62 14.43 20.28 -16.05
N GLY A 63 14.67 19.17 -16.74
CA GLY A 63 16.00 18.80 -17.25
C GLY A 63 17.01 18.42 -16.18
N ILE A 64 16.55 18.06 -14.98
CA ILE A 64 17.40 17.63 -13.85
C ILE A 64 17.45 16.10 -13.84
N ARG A 65 18.63 15.52 -13.63
CA ARG A 65 18.79 14.06 -13.46
C ARG A 65 19.49 13.79 -12.15
N ALA A 66 18.87 12.94 -11.33
CA ALA A 66 19.51 12.39 -10.13
C ALA A 66 20.15 11.06 -10.50
N GLU A 67 21.44 10.89 -10.23
CA GLU A 67 22.21 9.67 -10.46
C GLU A 67 22.01 8.64 -9.33
N CYS A 68 22.48 7.41 -9.52
CA CYS A 68 22.27 6.34 -8.52
C CYS A 68 22.78 6.73 -7.12
N ALA A 69 23.97 7.35 -7.05
CA ALA A 69 24.55 7.76 -5.78
C ALA A 69 23.81 8.91 -5.11
N ASP A 70 23.15 9.78 -5.87
CA ASP A 70 22.41 10.92 -5.30
C ASP A 70 21.28 10.45 -4.38
N CYS A 71 20.71 9.27 -4.65
CA CYS A 71 19.67 8.66 -3.83
C CYS A 71 20.21 7.62 -2.84
N HIS A 72 21.21 6.81 -3.23
CA HIS A 72 21.66 5.65 -2.47
C HIS A 72 22.86 5.90 -1.55
N ILE A 73 23.62 6.99 -1.74
CA ILE A 73 24.87 7.23 -1.01
C ILE A 73 24.80 8.62 -0.34
N PRO A 74 24.64 8.69 0.99
CA PRO A 74 24.71 9.94 1.73
C PRO A 74 26.03 10.67 1.50
N THR A 75 25.98 12.00 1.44
CA THR A 75 27.15 12.84 1.20
C THR A 75 27.96 13.14 2.47
N ASP A 76 27.40 12.89 3.66
CA ASP A 76 28.14 13.05 4.92
C ASP A 76 29.29 12.04 5.00
N THR A 77 30.44 12.46 5.53
CA THR A 77 31.69 11.69 5.43
C THR A 77 31.61 10.33 6.13
N ILE A 78 30.91 10.24 7.26
CA ILE A 78 30.81 8.97 8.01
C ILE A 78 29.77 8.06 7.37
N ASP A 79 28.58 8.59 7.06
CA ASP A 79 27.51 7.80 6.45
C ASP A 79 27.86 7.32 5.03
N TYR A 80 28.61 8.12 4.28
CA TYR A 80 29.23 7.73 3.01
C TYR A 80 30.10 6.48 3.18
N LEU A 81 31.04 6.50 4.13
CA LEU A 81 31.95 5.38 4.38
C LEU A 81 31.21 4.13 4.88
N ILE A 82 30.24 4.29 5.77
CA ILE A 82 29.39 3.19 6.24
C ILE A 82 28.64 2.56 5.07
N THR A 83 28.07 3.37 4.19
CA THR A 83 27.34 2.89 3.00
C THR A 83 28.26 2.12 2.06
N LYS A 84 29.47 2.64 1.82
CA LYS A 84 30.51 1.95 1.01
C LYS A 84 30.94 0.61 1.61
N ILE A 85 31.07 0.53 2.93
CA ILE A 85 31.36 -0.74 3.62
C ILE A 85 30.19 -1.70 3.47
N ARG A 86 28.94 -1.24 3.62
CA ARG A 86 27.74 -2.08 3.46
C ARG A 86 27.60 -2.62 2.03
N ALA A 87 27.92 -1.81 1.02
CA ALA A 87 27.88 -2.20 -0.39
C ALA A 87 28.82 -3.39 -0.72
N SER A 88 29.80 -3.71 0.14
CA SER A 88 30.58 -4.96 0.00
C SER A 88 29.72 -6.22 0.05
N LYS A 89 28.54 -6.18 0.69
CA LYS A 89 27.57 -7.28 0.68
C LYS A 89 27.00 -7.53 -0.71
N ASP A 90 26.83 -6.48 -1.51
CA ASP A 90 26.29 -6.60 -2.86
C ASP A 90 27.28 -7.36 -3.75
N ILE A 91 28.57 -7.07 -3.61
CA ILE A 91 29.66 -7.81 -4.27
C ILE A 91 29.65 -9.29 -3.84
N TYR A 92 29.49 -9.56 -2.54
CA TYR A 92 29.39 -10.94 -2.04
C TYR A 92 28.18 -11.67 -2.62
N HIS A 93 27.02 -11.02 -2.68
CA HIS A 93 25.80 -11.62 -3.20
C HIS A 93 25.79 -11.80 -4.73
N GLU A 94 26.48 -10.91 -5.45
CA GLU A 94 26.68 -11.01 -6.89
C GLU A 94 27.59 -12.19 -7.24
N PHE A 95 28.78 -12.24 -6.65
CA PHE A 95 29.82 -13.18 -7.09
C PHE A 95 29.82 -14.52 -6.35
N ILE A 96 29.39 -14.56 -5.08
CA ILE A 96 29.48 -15.76 -4.25
C ILE A 96 28.13 -16.47 -4.16
N THR A 97 27.10 -15.80 -3.64
CA THR A 97 25.80 -16.47 -3.40
C THR A 97 24.90 -16.47 -4.63
N LYS A 98 25.12 -15.56 -5.59
CA LYS A 98 24.26 -15.36 -6.76
C LYS A 98 22.79 -15.19 -6.35
N LYS A 99 22.55 -14.35 -5.33
CA LYS A 99 21.25 -14.24 -4.63
C LYS A 99 20.16 -13.72 -5.57
N ILE A 100 20.50 -12.83 -6.49
CA ILE A 100 19.58 -12.15 -7.43
C ILE A 100 19.97 -12.35 -8.91
N SER A 101 20.65 -13.45 -9.23
CA SER A 101 21.28 -13.68 -10.55
C SER A 101 20.32 -13.91 -11.73
N THR A 102 19.02 -13.99 -11.48
CA THR A 102 17.97 -14.19 -12.48
C THR A 102 16.77 -13.34 -12.10
N ASP A 103 15.91 -12.98 -13.07
CA ASP A 103 14.70 -12.19 -12.81
C ASP A 103 13.82 -12.81 -11.71
N GLU A 104 13.58 -14.12 -11.78
CA GLU A 104 12.81 -14.84 -10.76
C GLU A 104 13.41 -14.69 -9.34
N LYS A 105 14.74 -14.77 -9.23
CA LYS A 105 15.43 -14.59 -7.95
C LYS A 105 15.43 -13.14 -7.49
N TYR A 106 15.55 -12.19 -8.41
CA TYR A 106 15.45 -10.76 -8.13
C TYR A 106 14.07 -10.45 -7.56
N GLU A 107 13.01 -10.88 -8.24
CA GLU A 107 11.62 -10.70 -7.80
C GLU A 107 11.36 -11.35 -6.44
N ALA A 108 11.86 -12.57 -6.22
CA ALA A 108 11.71 -13.28 -4.94
C ALA A 108 12.33 -12.52 -3.75
N HIS A 109 13.34 -11.66 -3.99
CA HIS A 109 14.00 -10.87 -2.96
C HIS A 109 13.70 -9.37 -3.06
N ARG A 110 12.86 -8.93 -4.00
CA ARG A 110 12.56 -7.51 -4.23
C ARG A 110 12.03 -6.84 -2.95
N ALA A 111 11.13 -7.50 -2.24
CA ALA A 111 10.57 -6.98 -0.99
C ALA A 111 11.65 -6.80 0.09
N GLU A 112 12.48 -7.83 0.34
CA GLU A 112 13.58 -7.76 1.31
C GLU A 112 14.56 -6.63 0.98
N MET A 113 14.92 -6.48 -0.30
CA MET A 113 15.83 -5.42 -0.76
C MET A 113 15.20 -4.04 -0.59
N ALA A 114 13.94 -3.86 -1.00
CA ALA A 114 13.22 -2.60 -0.87
C ALA A 114 13.07 -2.17 0.59
N GLU A 115 12.65 -3.08 1.47
CA GLU A 115 12.52 -2.84 2.92
C GLU A 115 13.86 -2.46 3.54
N THR A 116 14.94 -3.12 3.14
CA THR A 116 16.29 -2.80 3.62
C THR A 116 16.68 -1.36 3.25
N VAL A 117 16.43 -0.94 2.01
CA VAL A 117 16.73 0.44 1.56
C VAL A 117 15.82 1.45 2.23
N TRP A 118 14.52 1.17 2.36
CA TRP A 118 13.57 2.05 3.04
C TRP A 118 13.92 2.23 4.52
N ALA A 119 14.31 1.17 5.21
CA ALA A 119 14.76 1.25 6.59
C ALA A 119 16.01 2.12 6.74
N GLN A 120 16.94 2.05 5.78
CA GLN A 120 18.15 2.89 5.77
C GLN A 120 17.80 4.36 5.54
N LEU A 121 16.98 4.65 4.52
CA LEU A 121 16.50 6.00 4.23
C LEU A 121 15.65 6.58 5.36
N LYS A 122 14.93 5.75 6.10
CA LYS A 122 14.17 6.21 7.27
C LYS A 122 15.11 6.51 8.44
N ALA A 123 16.08 5.63 8.68
CA ALA A 123 17.01 5.76 9.81
C ALA A 123 17.91 7.00 9.72
N ASN A 124 18.17 7.51 8.51
CA ASN A 124 18.97 8.72 8.28
C ASN A 124 18.12 9.93 7.87
N ASP A 125 16.82 9.93 8.18
CA ASP A 125 15.89 11.02 7.87
C ASP A 125 15.87 11.41 6.37
N SER A 126 16.00 10.42 5.49
CA SER A 126 15.97 10.59 4.03
C SER A 126 16.94 11.67 3.56
N VAL A 127 18.14 11.74 4.15
CA VAL A 127 19.12 12.81 3.91
C VAL A 127 19.45 13.01 2.43
N THR A 128 19.47 11.94 1.64
CA THR A 128 19.69 11.97 0.18
C THR A 128 18.49 12.53 -0.59
N CYS A 129 17.27 12.35 -0.09
CA CYS A 129 16.10 13.03 -0.63
C CYS A 129 16.18 14.53 -0.30
N ARG A 130 16.50 14.85 0.96
CA ARG A 130 16.53 16.22 1.49
C ARG A 130 17.66 17.09 0.91
N SER A 131 18.73 16.49 0.37
CA SER A 131 19.78 17.24 -0.32
C SER A 131 19.30 17.95 -1.59
N CYS A 132 18.17 17.50 -2.16
CA CYS A 132 17.54 18.09 -3.33
C CYS A 132 16.11 18.59 -3.06
N HIS A 133 15.38 17.96 -2.13
CA HIS A 133 14.00 18.28 -1.76
C HIS A 133 13.94 18.86 -0.36
N SER A 134 14.10 20.17 -0.24
CA SER A 134 13.95 20.84 1.05
C SER A 134 12.48 21.21 1.32
N GLU A 135 12.05 21.05 2.57
CA GLU A 135 10.67 21.32 2.98
C GLU A 135 10.29 22.79 2.81
N ASP A 136 11.25 23.70 2.98
CA ASP A 136 11.07 25.16 2.84
C ASP A 136 11.00 25.63 1.38
N ALA A 137 11.55 24.87 0.43
CA ALA A 137 11.51 25.18 -0.99
C ALA A 137 10.37 24.46 -1.73
N MET A 138 9.59 23.64 -1.03
CA MET A 138 8.49 22.89 -1.60
C MET A 138 7.29 23.83 -1.89
N GLU A 139 7.00 24.03 -3.17
CA GLU A 139 5.86 24.85 -3.60
C GLU A 139 4.54 24.16 -3.26
N THR A 140 3.75 24.76 -2.38
CA THR A 140 2.47 24.19 -1.93
C THR A 140 1.34 24.48 -2.91
N TYR A 141 1.40 25.59 -3.66
CA TYR A 141 0.35 25.98 -4.58
C TYR A 141 0.17 25.01 -5.75
N ASP A 142 1.28 24.41 -6.22
CA ASP A 142 1.26 23.42 -7.31
C ASP A 142 0.86 22.00 -6.85
N GLN A 143 0.66 21.79 -5.55
CA GLN A 143 0.21 20.52 -4.99
C GLN A 143 -1.31 20.42 -4.95
N THR A 144 -1.84 19.21 -5.00
CA THR A 144 -3.27 18.99 -4.73
C THR A 144 -3.61 19.35 -3.27
N PRO A 145 -4.85 19.77 -2.96
CA PRO A 145 -5.25 20.08 -1.59
C PRO A 145 -4.99 18.94 -0.60
N GLU A 146 -5.10 17.69 -1.04
CA GLU A 146 -4.80 16.50 -0.23
C GLU A 146 -3.29 16.35 0.02
N ALA A 147 -2.45 16.56 -1.01
CA ALA A 147 -1.00 16.47 -0.87
C ALA A 147 -0.46 17.55 0.09
N GLN A 148 -0.99 18.77 0.04
CA GLN A 148 -0.64 19.84 0.98
C GLN A 148 -0.89 19.42 2.43
N LYS A 149 -2.08 18.86 2.72
CA LYS A 149 -2.43 18.37 4.06
C LYS A 149 -1.51 17.25 4.52
N MET A 150 -1.17 16.31 3.62
CA MET A 150 -0.30 15.19 3.95
C MET A 150 1.15 15.63 4.19
N HIS A 151 1.69 16.57 3.40
CA HIS A 151 3.01 17.13 3.66
C HIS A 151 3.05 17.90 4.98
N GLN A 152 2.02 18.71 5.28
CA GLN A 152 1.92 19.38 6.57
C GLN A 152 1.89 18.38 7.73
N TYR A 153 1.08 17.32 7.62
CA TYR A 153 1.04 16.26 8.61
C TYR A 153 2.40 15.58 8.80
N GLY A 154 3.11 15.28 7.71
CA GLY A 154 4.43 14.66 7.75
C GLY A 154 5.45 15.49 8.52
N ILE A 155 5.48 16.81 8.26
CA ILE A 155 6.36 17.76 8.95
C ILE A 155 6.01 17.84 10.45
N GLU A 156 4.73 18.00 10.79
CA GLU A 156 4.26 18.09 12.18
C GLU A 156 4.55 16.82 13.00
N ASN A 157 4.64 15.66 12.33
CA ASN A 157 4.87 14.36 12.96
C ASN A 157 6.29 13.81 12.77
N ASN A 158 7.26 14.63 12.30
CA ASN A 158 8.64 14.23 12.04
C ASN A 158 8.75 12.96 11.17
N GLN A 159 7.92 12.85 10.14
CA GLN A 159 8.01 11.77 9.16
C GLN A 159 9.13 12.01 8.17
N THR A 160 9.74 10.94 7.69
CA THR A 160 10.78 10.97 6.66
C THR A 160 10.15 10.90 5.27
N CYS A 161 10.86 11.36 4.23
CA CYS A 161 10.34 11.33 2.86
C CYS A 161 9.91 9.91 2.44
N ILE A 162 10.70 8.90 2.84
CA ILE A 162 10.47 7.50 2.48
C ILE A 162 9.32 6.84 3.24
N ASP A 163 8.77 7.48 4.29
CA ASP A 163 7.58 6.97 4.98
C ASP A 163 6.37 6.97 4.05
N CYS A 164 6.28 7.94 3.13
CA CYS A 164 5.20 8.06 2.15
C CYS A 164 5.65 7.82 0.71
N HIS A 165 6.82 8.34 0.30
CA HIS A 165 7.31 8.24 -1.07
C HIS A 165 8.09 6.96 -1.30
N LYS A 166 7.40 5.81 -1.27
CA LYS A 166 7.97 4.52 -1.68
C LYS A 166 7.78 4.30 -3.18
N GLY A 167 8.70 3.58 -3.81
CA GLY A 167 8.62 3.28 -5.25
C GLY A 167 8.92 4.48 -6.16
N VAL A 168 9.78 5.40 -5.71
CA VAL A 168 10.09 6.66 -6.40
C VAL A 168 10.77 6.44 -7.76
N ALA A 169 11.75 5.53 -7.80
CA ALA A 169 12.54 5.22 -8.99
C ALA A 169 12.46 3.73 -9.38
N HIS A 170 11.97 2.88 -8.49
CA HIS A 170 11.92 1.43 -8.66
C HIS A 170 10.50 0.94 -8.43
N ILE A 171 10.11 -0.10 -9.15
CA ILE A 171 8.79 -0.70 -9.04
C ILE A 171 8.64 -1.30 -7.63
N LEU A 172 7.53 -0.96 -6.97
CA LEU A 172 7.23 -1.49 -5.65
C LEU A 172 7.16 -3.02 -5.67
N PRO A 173 7.67 -3.69 -4.63
CA PRO A 173 7.42 -5.12 -4.48
C PRO A 173 5.92 -5.39 -4.44
N GLU A 174 5.50 -6.51 -5.03
CA GLU A 174 4.15 -7.01 -4.83
C GLU A 174 3.96 -7.28 -3.35
N VAL A 175 3.04 -6.53 -2.73
CA VAL A 175 2.57 -6.84 -1.40
C VAL A 175 1.67 -8.06 -1.55
N LYS A 176 2.18 -9.24 -1.21
CA LYS A 176 1.41 -10.49 -1.24
C LYS A 176 0.76 -10.69 0.13
N MET A 177 -0.56 -10.61 0.15
CA MET A 177 -1.36 -11.15 1.25
C MET A 177 -1.00 -12.62 1.49
N ASP A 178 -1.04 -13.04 2.75
CA ASP A 178 -0.91 -14.45 3.07
C ASP A 178 -2.10 -15.21 2.47
N SER A 179 -1.83 -16.06 1.48
CA SER A 179 -2.85 -16.87 0.82
C SER A 179 -3.57 -17.82 1.79
N GLN A 180 -2.98 -18.10 2.96
CA GLN A 180 -3.60 -18.90 4.02
C GLN A 180 -4.74 -18.16 4.71
N ALA A 181 -4.66 -16.83 4.87
CA ALA A 181 -5.72 -16.05 5.54
C ALA A 181 -7.03 -16.08 4.74
N LEU A 182 -6.94 -15.88 3.42
CA LEU A 182 -8.08 -16.00 2.53
C LEU A 182 -8.58 -17.45 2.44
N ALA A 183 -7.68 -18.43 2.34
CA ALA A 183 -8.06 -19.84 2.30
C ALA A 183 -8.82 -20.27 3.56
N HIS A 184 -8.35 -19.84 4.74
CA HIS A 184 -9.03 -20.08 6.00
C HIS A 184 -10.44 -19.46 6.03
N LEU A 185 -10.58 -18.21 5.54
CA LEU A 185 -11.88 -17.55 5.46
C LEU A 185 -12.86 -18.30 4.54
N VAL A 186 -12.37 -18.79 3.40
CA VAL A 186 -13.16 -19.59 2.45
C VAL A 186 -13.56 -20.93 3.07
N ASP A 187 -12.66 -21.58 3.80
CA ASP A 187 -12.94 -22.86 4.45
C ASP A 187 -13.94 -22.69 5.60
N GLU A 188 -13.84 -21.61 6.39
CA GLU A 188 -14.84 -21.24 7.38
C GLU A 188 -16.22 -21.04 6.74
N ALA A 189 -16.28 -20.30 5.61
CA ALA A 189 -17.54 -20.06 4.91
C ALA A 189 -18.19 -21.35 4.38
N LYS A 190 -17.39 -22.33 3.92
CA LYS A 190 -17.89 -23.65 3.51
C LYS A 190 -18.38 -24.51 4.68
N LEU A 191 -17.81 -24.30 5.86
CA LEU A 191 -18.16 -25.03 7.08
C LEU A 191 -19.30 -24.38 7.88
N THR A 192 -19.87 -23.28 7.38
CA THR A 192 -21.00 -22.61 8.03
C THR A 192 -22.19 -23.57 8.23
N PRO A 193 -22.65 -23.78 9.47
CA PRO A 193 -23.72 -24.73 9.74
C PRO A 193 -25.03 -24.41 9.01
N ALA A 194 -25.74 -25.43 8.55
CA ALA A 194 -27.10 -25.31 7.99
C ALA A 194 -28.12 -24.76 9.01
N THR A 195 -27.81 -24.85 10.30
CA THR A 195 -28.64 -24.34 11.41
C THR A 195 -28.40 -22.85 11.71
N ALA A 196 -27.44 -22.20 11.04
CA ALA A 196 -27.17 -20.78 11.22
C ALA A 196 -28.41 -19.97 10.80
N LYS A 197 -28.94 -19.16 11.72
CA LYS A 197 -30.10 -18.28 11.46
C LYS A 197 -29.72 -16.97 10.78
N GLU A 198 -28.47 -16.57 10.94
CA GLU A 198 -27.91 -15.34 10.39
C GLU A 198 -26.56 -15.68 9.79
N VAL A 199 -26.26 -15.06 8.64
CA VAL A 199 -25.01 -15.22 7.92
C VAL A 199 -24.57 -13.94 7.24
N PHE A 200 -23.31 -13.90 6.85
CA PHE A 200 -22.67 -12.76 6.21
C PHE A 200 -22.02 -13.17 4.90
N THR A 201 -22.22 -12.39 3.85
CA THR A 201 -21.52 -12.59 2.58
C THR A 201 -20.05 -12.23 2.74
N MET A 202 -19.13 -13.11 2.30
CA MET A 202 -17.69 -12.78 2.31
C MET A 202 -17.21 -12.13 1.00
N GLN A 203 -17.97 -12.34 -0.07
CA GLN A 203 -17.66 -11.89 -1.42
C GLN A 203 -18.95 -11.48 -2.13
N ALA A 204 -18.83 -10.92 -3.34
CA ALA A 204 -19.98 -10.68 -4.20
C ALA A 204 -20.78 -12.00 -4.39
N THR A 205 -22.02 -12.01 -3.95
CA THR A 205 -22.86 -13.21 -3.86
C THR A 205 -24.10 -13.03 -4.73
N PRO A 206 -24.22 -13.75 -5.86
CA PRO A 206 -25.44 -13.76 -6.66
C PRO A 206 -26.64 -14.30 -5.86
N ILE A 207 -27.79 -13.63 -5.98
CA ILE A 207 -29.07 -14.07 -5.40
C ILE A 207 -30.01 -14.51 -6.53
N GLY A 208 -29.65 -15.64 -7.17
CA GLY A 208 -30.26 -16.08 -8.43
C GLY A 208 -30.21 -14.98 -9.50
N GLU A 209 -31.32 -14.78 -10.21
CA GLU A 209 -31.47 -13.75 -11.24
C GLU A 209 -31.84 -12.36 -10.67
N LEU A 210 -31.99 -12.22 -9.35
CA LEU A 210 -32.51 -11.01 -8.71
C LEU A 210 -31.43 -9.93 -8.57
N GLY A 211 -30.16 -10.30 -8.52
CA GLY A 211 -29.07 -9.34 -8.36
C GLY A 211 -27.82 -9.94 -7.72
N THR A 212 -26.93 -9.06 -7.27
CA THR A 212 -25.70 -9.39 -6.57
C THR A 212 -25.64 -8.67 -5.24
N ILE A 213 -25.37 -9.44 -4.18
CA ILE A 213 -25.20 -8.94 -2.80
C ILE A 213 -23.71 -8.65 -2.59
N ASN A 214 -23.38 -7.48 -2.05
CA ASN A 214 -22.01 -7.09 -1.76
C ASN A 214 -21.48 -7.83 -0.51
N PRO A 215 -20.14 -7.90 -0.33
CA PRO A 215 -19.53 -8.45 0.88
C PRO A 215 -20.00 -7.76 2.16
N ALA A 216 -19.80 -8.45 3.29
CA ALA A 216 -20.17 -8.05 4.64
C ALA A 216 -21.68 -7.81 4.86
N THR A 217 -22.54 -8.27 3.95
CA THR A 217 -23.98 -8.06 4.06
C THR A 217 -24.59 -9.14 4.95
N LYS A 218 -25.32 -8.72 5.98
CA LYS A 218 -26.09 -9.59 6.88
C LYS A 218 -27.33 -10.14 6.18
N LEU A 219 -27.55 -11.45 6.29
CA LEU A 219 -28.68 -12.17 5.72
C LEU A 219 -29.34 -13.05 6.78
N ALA A 220 -30.67 -13.06 6.80
CA ALA A 220 -31.44 -13.99 7.61
C ALA A 220 -31.68 -15.29 6.83
N VAL A 221 -31.41 -16.44 7.46
CA VAL A 221 -31.55 -17.75 6.82
C VAL A 221 -32.94 -18.30 7.05
N MET A 222 -33.66 -18.57 5.96
CA MET A 222 -35.02 -19.12 6.00
C MET A 222 -35.00 -20.65 5.90
N SER A 223 -34.18 -21.17 4.99
CA SER A 223 -33.95 -22.60 4.85
C SER A 223 -32.63 -22.89 4.17
N ASP A 224 -32.05 -24.05 4.47
CA ASP A 224 -30.87 -24.58 3.81
C ASP A 224 -31.18 -25.99 3.31
N LYS A 225 -31.02 -26.23 2.01
CA LYS A 225 -31.20 -27.53 1.37
C LYS A 225 -30.04 -27.78 0.42
N ASP A 226 -29.23 -28.80 0.74
CA ASP A 226 -28.14 -29.29 -0.12
C ASP A 226 -27.16 -28.21 -0.59
N GLY A 227 -26.81 -27.26 0.29
CA GLY A 227 -25.88 -26.17 -0.02
C GLY A 227 -26.51 -24.97 -0.74
N LYS A 228 -27.81 -25.06 -1.07
CA LYS A 228 -28.62 -23.93 -1.53
C LYS A 228 -29.36 -23.33 -0.34
N ARG A 229 -29.10 -22.05 -0.06
CA ARG A 229 -29.68 -21.36 1.10
C ARG A 229 -30.67 -20.30 0.63
N THR A 230 -31.91 -20.41 1.10
CA THR A 230 -32.91 -19.36 0.93
C THR A 230 -32.71 -18.33 2.04
N VAL A 231 -32.44 -17.10 1.64
CA VAL A 231 -32.13 -15.99 2.54
C VAL A 231 -33.11 -14.84 2.37
N SER A 232 -33.26 -14.05 3.43
CA SER A 232 -33.92 -12.75 3.41
C SER A 232 -32.90 -11.66 3.69
N LEU A 233 -32.87 -10.65 2.80
CA LEU A 233 -32.09 -9.43 2.91
C LEU A 233 -33.04 -8.28 3.25
N THR A 234 -32.82 -7.61 4.39
CA THR A 234 -33.48 -6.35 4.73
C THR A 234 -32.52 -5.19 4.47
N ALA A 235 -32.98 -4.18 3.72
CA ALA A 235 -32.16 -3.04 3.33
C ALA A 235 -33.02 -1.78 3.12
N TYR A 236 -32.39 -0.70 2.68
CA TYR A 236 -33.07 0.55 2.32
C TYR A 236 -32.86 0.88 0.84
N GLN A 237 -33.87 1.47 0.23
CA GLN A 237 -33.82 1.90 -1.17
C GLN A 237 -34.18 3.39 -1.26
N MET A 238 -33.41 4.13 -2.06
CA MET A 238 -33.63 5.55 -2.32
C MET A 238 -34.47 5.73 -3.59
N GLN A 239 -35.43 6.66 -3.58
CA GLN A 239 -36.22 6.98 -4.76
C GLN A 239 -35.32 7.49 -5.91
N GLY A 240 -35.51 6.96 -7.12
CA GLY A 240 -34.70 7.25 -8.29
C GLY A 240 -33.39 6.45 -8.40
N ALA A 241 -33.12 5.56 -7.44
CA ALA A 241 -32.01 4.61 -7.44
C ALA A 241 -32.49 3.20 -7.10
N GLU A 242 -33.59 2.77 -7.69
CA GLU A 242 -34.29 1.51 -7.35
C GLU A 242 -33.43 0.26 -7.58
N GLN A 243 -32.43 0.33 -8.46
CA GLN A 243 -31.47 -0.75 -8.68
C GLN A 243 -30.49 -0.97 -7.52
N VAL A 244 -30.39 -0.05 -6.54
CA VAL A 244 -29.37 -0.11 -5.47
C VAL A 244 -30.02 -0.25 -4.10
N LEU A 245 -29.54 -1.22 -3.32
CA LEU A 245 -29.90 -1.38 -1.92
C LEU A 245 -28.77 -0.89 -1.01
N TYR A 246 -29.14 -0.17 0.05
CA TYR A 246 -28.24 0.48 0.98
C TYR A 246 -28.41 -0.06 2.41
N MET A 247 -27.33 0.00 3.20
CA MET A 247 -27.32 -0.49 4.59
C MET A 247 -28.29 0.28 5.51
N GLY A 248 -28.54 1.56 5.21
CA GLY A 248 -29.27 2.46 6.10
C GLY A 248 -29.78 3.71 5.38
N GLN A 249 -30.80 4.36 5.94
CA GLN A 249 -31.27 5.66 5.45
C GLN A 249 -30.14 6.70 5.60
N GLY A 250 -29.82 7.40 4.50
CA GLY A 250 -28.70 8.35 4.46
C GLY A 250 -27.30 7.71 4.52
N LYS A 251 -27.20 6.37 4.63
CA LYS A 251 -25.95 5.60 4.67
C LYS A 251 -25.77 4.88 3.34
N ARG A 252 -25.02 5.49 2.42
CA ARG A 252 -24.83 5.03 1.04
C ARG A 252 -23.86 3.86 0.90
N ALA A 253 -23.70 3.01 1.92
CA ALA A 253 -23.01 1.74 1.76
C ALA A 253 -23.93 0.77 1.03
N VAL A 254 -23.55 0.42 -0.19
CA VAL A 254 -24.31 -0.51 -1.03
C VAL A 254 -24.21 -1.92 -0.45
N VAL A 255 -25.35 -2.57 -0.23
CA VAL A 255 -25.45 -3.96 0.25
C VAL A 255 -25.87 -4.91 -0.88
N ALA A 256 -26.57 -4.42 -1.90
CA ALA A 256 -26.86 -5.19 -3.10
C ALA A 256 -27.15 -4.30 -4.32
N ILE A 257 -26.93 -4.84 -5.51
CA ILE A 257 -27.34 -4.26 -6.80
C ILE A 257 -28.33 -5.22 -7.45
N LEU A 258 -29.48 -4.73 -7.86
CA LEU A 258 -30.61 -5.52 -8.35
C LEU A 258 -30.72 -5.46 -9.87
N THR A 259 -31.17 -6.58 -10.44
CA THR A 259 -31.69 -6.61 -11.82
C THR A 259 -33.12 -6.06 -11.86
N GLU A 260 -33.71 -5.92 -13.05
CA GLU A 260 -35.15 -5.60 -13.17
C GLU A 260 -36.03 -6.65 -12.48
N ALA A 261 -35.65 -7.93 -12.56
CA ALA A 261 -36.34 -9.01 -11.87
C ALA A 261 -36.26 -8.85 -10.34
N GLY A 262 -35.09 -8.48 -9.82
CA GLY A 262 -34.90 -8.18 -8.40
C GLY A 262 -35.75 -7.02 -7.90
N GLN A 263 -35.80 -5.93 -8.67
CA GLN A 263 -36.62 -4.76 -8.33
C GLN A 263 -38.11 -5.11 -8.22
N ASN A 264 -38.61 -5.97 -9.11
CA ASN A 264 -40.01 -6.44 -9.08
C ASN A 264 -40.30 -7.46 -7.97
N ALA A 265 -39.26 -8.12 -7.44
CA ALA A 265 -39.38 -9.12 -6.37
C ALA A 265 -39.31 -8.52 -4.95
N LEU A 266 -39.06 -7.21 -4.82
CA LEU A 266 -38.96 -6.55 -3.52
C LEU A 266 -40.32 -6.46 -2.82
N THR A 267 -40.32 -6.80 -1.54
CA THR A 267 -41.36 -6.34 -0.62
C THR A 267 -40.96 -4.96 -0.10
N THR A 268 -41.79 -3.95 -0.34
CA THR A 268 -41.42 -2.56 -0.08
C THR A 268 -42.31 -1.92 0.98
N GLY A 269 -41.69 -1.19 1.92
CA GLY A 269 -42.40 -0.29 2.83
C GLY A 269 -42.76 1.05 2.19
N GLU A 270 -43.28 1.96 3.01
CA GLU A 270 -43.61 3.32 2.60
C GLU A 270 -42.36 4.21 2.51
N TYR A 271 -42.43 5.24 1.66
CA TYR A 271 -41.38 6.23 1.55
C TYR A 271 -41.44 7.23 2.71
N THR A 272 -40.27 7.50 3.27
CA THR A 272 -40.02 8.49 4.32
C THR A 272 -38.90 9.42 3.87
N GLU A 273 -39.01 10.70 4.21
CA GLU A 273 -38.03 11.71 3.81
C GLU A 273 -36.94 11.84 4.88
N ASP A 274 -35.68 11.91 4.46
CA ASP A 274 -34.56 12.20 5.35
C ASP A 274 -34.36 13.71 5.56
N ASP A 275 -33.43 14.07 6.45
CA ASP A 275 -33.11 15.47 6.79
C ASP A 275 -32.63 16.31 5.59
N TYR A 276 -32.32 15.67 4.45
CA TYR A 276 -31.81 16.29 3.23
C TYR A 276 -32.83 16.27 2.07
N GLY A 277 -34.06 15.84 2.32
CA GLY A 277 -35.12 15.78 1.32
C GLY A 277 -35.10 14.54 0.42
N ASN A 278 -34.24 13.55 0.69
CA ASN A 278 -34.23 12.31 -0.07
C ASN A 278 -35.28 11.36 0.49
N LYS A 279 -36.02 10.67 -0.39
CA LYS A 279 -37.03 9.70 0.00
C LYS A 279 -36.47 8.29 0.03
N TRP A 280 -36.63 7.63 1.17
CA TRP A 280 -36.14 6.29 1.46
C TRP A 280 -37.29 5.37 1.88
N ARG A 281 -37.22 4.11 1.50
CA ARG A 281 -38.11 3.05 1.99
C ARG A 281 -37.32 1.84 2.45
N SER A 282 -37.82 1.14 3.46
CA SER A 282 -37.33 -0.19 3.81
C SER A 282 -37.77 -1.19 2.76
N VAL A 283 -36.91 -2.13 2.42
CA VAL A 283 -37.23 -3.21 1.49
C VAL A 283 -36.73 -4.54 2.02
N GLU A 284 -37.44 -5.60 1.66
CA GLU A 284 -37.04 -6.98 1.90
C GLU A 284 -36.95 -7.71 0.56
N LEU A 285 -35.84 -8.42 0.35
CA LEU A 285 -35.62 -9.29 -0.80
C LEU A 285 -35.38 -10.72 -0.31
N GLN A 286 -36.14 -11.67 -0.84
CA GLN A 286 -35.92 -13.08 -0.58
C GLN A 286 -35.43 -13.77 -1.84
N GLY A 287 -34.50 -14.71 -1.68
CA GLY A 287 -33.96 -15.47 -2.80
C GLY A 287 -32.96 -16.51 -2.36
N ASP A 288 -32.53 -17.33 -3.31
CA ASP A 288 -31.57 -18.40 -3.05
C ASP A 288 -30.15 -17.93 -3.36
N ILE A 289 -29.22 -18.33 -2.50
CA ILE A 289 -27.79 -18.19 -2.69
C ILE A 289 -27.10 -19.57 -2.65
N GLU A 290 -26.05 -19.72 -3.44
CA GLU A 290 -25.21 -20.93 -3.48
C GLU A 290 -23.75 -20.64 -3.09
N THR A 291 -23.40 -19.35 -2.95
CA THR A 291 -22.06 -18.94 -2.55
C THR A 291 -21.85 -19.21 -1.06
N PRO A 292 -20.67 -19.71 -0.64
CA PRO A 292 -20.33 -19.84 0.77
C PRO A 292 -20.47 -18.52 1.52
N VAL A 293 -21.00 -18.59 2.74
CA VAL A 293 -21.27 -17.46 3.62
C VAL A 293 -20.70 -17.73 5.00
N LEU A 294 -20.39 -16.68 5.75
CA LEU A 294 -19.83 -16.80 7.09
C LEU A 294 -20.93 -16.79 8.16
N ALA A 295 -20.78 -17.62 9.19
CA ALA A 295 -21.65 -17.57 10.37
C ALA A 295 -21.39 -16.34 11.25
N LYS A 296 -20.17 -15.81 11.22
CA LYS A 296 -19.73 -14.65 12.01
C LYS A 296 -18.98 -13.67 11.13
N ILE A 297 -19.21 -12.39 11.35
CA ILE A 297 -18.52 -11.33 10.62
C ILE A 297 -17.08 -11.10 11.11
N ASP A 298 -16.77 -11.49 12.36
CA ASP A 298 -15.48 -11.25 13.01
C ASP A 298 -14.27 -11.76 12.19
N SER A 299 -14.42 -12.91 11.53
CA SER A 299 -13.37 -13.47 10.67
C SER A 299 -13.14 -12.63 9.41
N LEU A 300 -14.21 -12.06 8.83
CA LEU A 300 -14.09 -11.13 7.71
C LEU A 300 -13.43 -9.81 8.14
N TRP A 301 -13.75 -9.33 9.34
CA TRP A 301 -13.10 -8.14 9.92
C TRP A 301 -11.64 -8.37 10.24
N SER A 302 -11.30 -9.52 10.81
CA SER A 302 -9.90 -9.91 11.04
C SER A 302 -9.12 -9.94 9.72
N TYR A 303 -9.72 -10.46 8.64
CA TYR A 303 -9.13 -10.44 7.30
C TYR A 303 -9.00 -9.00 6.75
N ALA A 304 -10.02 -8.16 6.91
CA ALA A 304 -9.97 -6.76 6.49
C ALA A 304 -8.91 -5.95 7.25
N GLU A 305 -8.75 -6.15 8.56
CA GLU A 305 -7.70 -5.51 9.35
C GLU A 305 -6.30 -5.94 8.89
N GLN A 306 -6.14 -7.21 8.50
CA GLN A 306 -4.93 -7.68 7.85
C GLN A 306 -4.72 -6.99 6.51
N LEU A 307 -5.76 -6.80 5.69
CA LEU A 307 -5.67 -6.08 4.41
C LEU A 307 -5.17 -4.65 4.64
N ASP A 308 -5.75 -3.95 5.60
CA ASP A 308 -5.31 -2.62 6.01
C ASP A 308 -3.87 -2.62 6.55
N ASN A 309 -3.48 -3.62 7.33
CA ASN A 309 -2.09 -3.76 7.81
C ASN A 309 -1.11 -3.93 6.65
N VAL A 310 -1.38 -4.89 5.78
CA VAL A 310 -0.46 -5.34 4.74
C VAL A 310 -0.36 -4.30 3.62
N TYR A 311 -1.50 -3.83 3.12
CA TYR A 311 -1.53 -2.93 1.96
C TYR A 311 -1.45 -1.45 2.33
N CYS A 312 -2.08 -1.03 3.43
CA CYS A 312 -2.31 0.38 3.68
C CYS A 312 -1.38 0.97 4.76
N SER A 313 -1.10 0.21 5.83
CA SER A 313 -0.23 0.66 6.93
C SER A 313 1.25 0.80 6.55
N THR A 314 1.60 0.28 5.36
CA THR A 314 2.91 0.49 4.74
C THR A 314 3.16 1.97 4.41
N CYS A 315 2.13 2.80 4.23
CA CYS A 315 2.27 4.19 3.77
C CYS A 315 2.07 5.25 4.87
N HIS A 316 1.28 4.95 5.90
CA HIS A 316 1.05 5.83 7.06
C HIS A 316 0.54 5.02 8.25
N ALA A 317 0.49 5.63 9.43
CA ALA A 317 -0.20 5.04 10.58
C ALA A 317 -1.68 4.82 10.22
N LYS A 318 -2.24 3.68 10.61
CA LYS A 318 -3.62 3.32 10.29
C LYS A 318 -4.60 4.41 10.69
N ILE A 319 -5.49 4.75 9.77
CA ILE A 319 -6.60 5.66 10.04
C ILE A 319 -7.67 4.84 10.76
N PRO A 320 -8.06 5.18 12.00
CA PRO A 320 -9.12 4.46 12.69
C PRO A 320 -10.42 4.47 11.88
N SER A 321 -11.16 3.36 11.86
CA SER A 321 -12.43 3.22 11.12
C SER A 321 -13.46 4.29 11.49
N GLU A 322 -13.52 4.67 12.76
CA GLU A 322 -14.38 5.73 13.29
C GLU A 322 -13.94 7.16 12.94
N HIS A 323 -12.88 7.34 12.13
CA HIS A 323 -12.43 8.69 11.73
C HIS A 323 -13.37 9.34 10.70
N PHE A 324 -13.81 8.58 9.69
CA PHE A 324 -14.69 9.07 8.63
C PHE A 324 -16.11 8.50 8.74
N THR A 325 -17.04 9.10 7.99
CA THR A 325 -18.42 8.63 7.88
C THR A 325 -18.55 7.49 6.86
N VAL A 326 -19.65 6.74 6.93
CA VAL A 326 -20.01 5.66 5.98
C VAL A 326 -19.90 6.13 4.53
N ASN A 327 -20.30 7.38 4.26
CA ASN A 327 -20.34 7.95 2.92
C ASN A 327 -18.98 8.49 2.44
N ALA A 328 -18.06 8.80 3.36
CA ALA A 328 -16.73 9.33 3.03
C ALA A 328 -15.71 8.22 2.75
N TRP A 329 -15.83 7.09 3.45
CA TRP A 329 -14.88 5.97 3.34
C TRP A 329 -14.63 5.44 1.93
N PRO A 330 -15.62 5.27 1.03
CA PRO A 330 -15.37 4.74 -0.32
C PRO A 330 -14.34 5.55 -1.12
N ALA A 331 -14.37 6.88 -1.02
CA ALA A 331 -13.41 7.73 -1.73
C ALA A 331 -11.99 7.60 -1.15
N VAL A 332 -11.90 7.52 0.18
CA VAL A 332 -10.63 7.34 0.90
C VAL A 332 -10.02 5.98 0.59
N ALA A 333 -10.81 4.91 0.75
CA ALA A 333 -10.39 3.55 0.45
C ALA A 333 -9.96 3.40 -1.01
N LYS A 334 -10.72 3.96 -1.97
CA LYS A 334 -10.31 3.98 -3.38
C LYS A 334 -8.96 4.67 -3.59
N SER A 335 -8.75 5.83 -2.95
CA SER A 335 -7.46 6.53 -3.04
C SER A 335 -6.31 5.75 -2.41
N MET A 336 -6.56 4.94 -1.38
CA MET A 336 -5.58 4.03 -0.79
C MET A 336 -5.28 2.87 -1.74
N GLY A 337 -6.33 2.22 -2.26
CA GLY A 337 -6.24 1.11 -3.19
C GLY A 337 -5.49 1.46 -4.47
N ASP A 338 -5.78 2.62 -5.07
CA ASP A 338 -5.12 3.13 -6.29
C ASP A 338 -3.58 3.33 -6.12
N ARG A 339 -3.06 3.30 -4.89
CA ARG A 339 -1.62 3.43 -4.55
C ARG A 339 -0.98 2.13 -4.06
N THR A 340 -1.71 1.03 -4.08
CA THR A 340 -1.26 -0.27 -3.57
C THR A 340 -1.50 -1.37 -4.61
N SER A 341 -0.97 -2.57 -4.38
CA SER A 341 -1.25 -3.74 -5.21
C SER A 341 -2.47 -4.55 -4.74
N ILE A 342 -3.36 -3.95 -3.94
CA ILE A 342 -4.56 -4.63 -3.43
C ILE A 342 -5.52 -4.97 -4.59
N SER A 343 -6.15 -6.15 -4.53
CA SER A 343 -7.16 -6.54 -5.51
C SER A 343 -8.43 -5.70 -5.35
N LYS A 344 -9.29 -5.66 -6.37
CA LYS A 344 -10.57 -4.93 -6.29
C LYS A 344 -11.50 -5.57 -5.26
N GLU A 345 -11.45 -6.89 -5.17
CA GLU A 345 -12.25 -7.71 -4.26
C GLU A 345 -11.85 -7.47 -2.81
N ASP A 346 -10.55 -7.50 -2.52
CA ASP A 346 -10.01 -7.20 -1.19
C ASP A 346 -10.26 -5.74 -0.80
N LEU A 347 -10.11 -4.81 -1.75
CA LEU A 347 -10.41 -3.40 -1.51
C LEU A 347 -11.89 -3.18 -1.17
N GLU A 348 -12.80 -3.91 -1.81
CA GLU A 348 -14.23 -3.85 -1.47
C GLU A 348 -14.46 -4.38 -0.05
N ILE A 349 -13.85 -5.51 0.35
CA ILE A 349 -13.95 -6.04 1.72
C ILE A 349 -13.44 -5.00 2.74
N LEU A 350 -12.27 -4.42 2.48
CA LEU A 350 -11.69 -3.39 3.34
C LEU A 350 -12.56 -2.13 3.40
N THR A 351 -13.14 -1.71 2.27
CA THR A 351 -14.09 -0.60 2.22
C THR A 351 -15.31 -0.89 3.07
N LYS A 352 -15.85 -2.12 3.02
CA LYS A 352 -16.97 -2.51 3.90
C LYS A 352 -16.58 -2.49 5.36
N PHE A 353 -15.41 -3.01 5.72
CA PHE A 353 -14.92 -2.93 7.09
C PHE A 353 -14.92 -1.48 7.61
N PHE A 354 -14.38 -0.56 6.84
CA PHE A 354 -14.41 0.86 7.21
C PHE A 354 -15.82 1.44 7.28
N GLN A 355 -16.71 1.09 6.36
CA GLN A 355 -18.10 1.56 6.36
C GLN A 355 -18.90 1.02 7.56
N TYR A 356 -18.77 -0.25 7.90
CA TYR A 356 -19.50 -0.88 9.02
C TYR A 356 -18.96 -0.45 10.39
N ASN A 357 -17.72 0.01 10.46
CA ASN A 357 -17.09 0.53 11.68
C ASN A 357 -16.91 2.07 11.63
N ALA A 358 -17.62 2.75 10.73
CA ALA A 358 -17.52 4.19 10.54
C ALA A 358 -18.07 4.97 11.74
N LYS A 359 -17.69 6.25 11.84
CA LYS A 359 -18.14 7.17 12.91
C LYS A 359 -19.66 7.19 13.11
N ASP A 360 -20.38 7.09 12.01
CA ASP A 360 -21.83 7.21 11.94
C ASP A 360 -22.48 5.91 11.41
N ALA A 361 -21.77 4.78 11.49
CA ALA A 361 -22.37 3.47 11.29
C ALA A 361 -23.41 3.22 12.40
N ALA A 362 -24.54 2.62 12.04
CA ALA A 362 -25.50 2.16 13.03
C ALA A 362 -24.89 0.94 13.75
N GLN A 363 -24.66 1.05 15.06
CA GLN A 363 -24.26 -0.08 15.91
C GLN A 363 -25.41 -1.05 16.11
#